data_AF-A0A2N2EAI6-F1
#
_entry.id   AF-A0A2N2EAI6-F1
#
_cell.length_a   1.000
_cell.length_b   1.000
_cell.length_c   1.000
_cell.angle_alpha   90.00
_cell.angle_beta   90.00
_cell.angle_gamma   90.00
#
_symmetry.space_group_name_H-M   'P 1'
#
loop_
_entity.id
_entity.type
_entity.pdbx_description
1 polymer ?
#
loop_
_entity_poly.entity_id
_entity_poly.type
_entity_poly.pdbx_seq_one_letter_code
_entity_poly.pdbx_strand_id
1 'polypeptide(L)' 'MNFDKCSMSQEGILLNLQKGLDSEVRARDLCQELLSVMDDENDKKIIDKILKDEERHIKITEELIVVAKAFYANN' A
#
# COMPACT_ATOMS: atom_id res chain seq x y z
N MET A 1 -5.89 -34.40 -8.61
CA MET A 1 -5.65 -33.30 -7.66
C MET A 1 -6.48 -32.12 -8.14
N ASN A 2 -7.58 -31.84 -7.46
CA ASN A 2 -8.34 -30.61 -7.71
C ASN A 2 -7.49 -29.47 -7.16
N PHE A 3 -7.02 -28.59 -8.05
CA PHE A 3 -6.60 -27.27 -7.63
C PHE A 3 -7.89 -26.53 -7.26
N ASP A 4 -8.30 -26.66 -6.01
CA ASP A 4 -9.26 -25.72 -5.44
C ASP A 4 -8.61 -24.34 -5.58
N LYS A 5 -9.03 -23.63 -6.64
CA LYS A 5 -8.77 -22.22 -6.82
C LYS A 5 -9.33 -21.56 -5.57
N CYS A 6 -8.44 -21.17 -4.66
CA CYS A 6 -8.75 -20.19 -3.63
C CYS A 6 -9.04 -18.87 -4.37
N SER A 7 -10.22 -18.76 -4.98
CA SER A 7 -10.68 -17.52 -5.57
C SER A 7 -11.11 -16.66 -4.40
N MET A 8 -10.26 -15.70 -4.01
CA MET A 8 -10.72 -14.63 -3.13
C MET A 8 -11.99 -14.03 -3.74
N SER A 9 -13.03 -13.91 -2.92
CA SER A 9 -14.24 -13.18 -3.32
C SER A 9 -13.88 -11.75 -3.69
N GLN A 10 -14.74 -11.09 -4.48
CA GLN A 10 -14.63 -9.64 -4.76
C GLN A 10 -14.38 -8.83 -3.48
N GLU A 11 -15.15 -9.10 -2.42
CA GLU A 11 -14.98 -8.48 -1.11
C GLU A 11 -13.60 -8.78 -0.51
N GLY A 12 -13.10 -10.01 -0.68
CA GLY A 12 -11.76 -10.40 -0.26
C GLY A 12 -10.65 -9.63 -0.99
N ILE A 13 -10.80 -9.39 -2.30
CA ILE A 13 -9.82 -8.61 -3.07
C ILE A 13 -9.82 -7.15 -2.61
N LEU A 14 -10.99 -6.52 -2.55
CA LEU A 14 -11.10 -5.12 -2.11
C LEU A 14 -10.64 -4.92 -0.67
N LEU A 15 -10.96 -5.85 0.24
CA LEU A 15 -10.50 -5.81 1.62
C LEU A 15 -8.97 -5.91 1.72
N ASN A 16 -8.34 -6.79 0.95
CA ASN A 16 -6.88 -6.93 0.98
C ASN A 16 -6.17 -5.73 0.33
N LEU A 17 -6.75 -5.13 -0.72
CA LEU A 17 -6.23 -3.88 -1.26
C LEU A 17 -6.32 -2.74 -0.25
N GLN A 18 -7.43 -2.64 0.49
CA GLN A 18 -7.56 -1.64 1.56
C GLN A 18 -6.53 -1.87 2.68
N LYS A 19 -6.32 -3.12 3.11
CA LYS A 19 -5.26 -3.46 4.08
C LYS A 19 -3.86 -3.10 3.58
N GLY A 20 -3.61 -3.30 2.28
CA GLY A 20 -2.39 -2.86 1.62
C GLY A 20 -2.22 -1.34 1.73
N LEU A 21 -3.23 -0.58 1.31
CA LEU A 21 -3.24 0.88 1.40
C LEU A 21 -2.99 1.37 2.83
N ASP A 22 -3.69 0.81 3.81
CA ASP A 22 -3.51 1.16 5.22
C ASP A 22 -2.08 0.87 5.71
N SER A 23 -1.42 -0.15 5.14
CA SER A 23 -0.03 -0.49 5.47
C SER A 23 0.95 0.51 4.88
N GLU A 24 0.76 0.90 3.61
CA GLU A 24 1.62 1.92 2.98
C GLU A 24 1.48 3.29 3.66
N VAL A 25 0.26 3.67 4.06
CA VAL A 25 0.01 4.89 4.83
C VAL A 25 0.75 4.85 6.17
N ARG A 26 0.68 3.73 6.90
CA ARG A 26 1.43 3.59 8.15
C ARG A 26 2.93 3.61 7.94
N ALA A 27 3.45 2.98 6.88
CA ALA A 27 4.88 2.97 6.57
C ALA A 27 5.38 4.40 6.26
N ARG A 28 4.61 5.17 5.48
CA ARG A 28 4.87 6.60 5.23
C ARG A 28 4.93 7.40 6.53
N ASP A 29 3.93 7.24 7.40
CA ASP A 29 3.85 7.99 8.67
C ASP A 29 5.05 7.69 9.57
N LEU A 30 5.42 6.41 9.69
CA LEU A 30 6.61 6.00 10.44
C LEU A 30 7.90 6.56 9.84
N CYS A 31 8.01 6.65 8.52
CA CYS A 31 9.16 7.30 7.88
C CYS A 31 9.24 8.79 8.25
N GLN A 32 8.12 9.51 8.27
CA GLN A 32 8.07 10.91 8.67
C GLN A 32 8.43 11.10 10.14
N GLU A 33 7.91 10.25 11.02
CA GLU A 33 8.27 10.24 12.44
C GLU A 33 9.76 9.99 12.64
N LEU A 34 10.33 8.98 11.98
CA LEU A 34 11.75 8.67 12.05
C LEU A 34 12.63 9.84 11.57
N LEU A 35 12.28 10.47 10.45
CA LEU A 35 13.02 11.65 9.96
C LEU A 35 13.02 12.81 10.96
N SER A 36 11.99 12.92 11.81
CA SER A 36 11.88 13.99 12.80
C SER A 36 12.74 13.78 14.05
N VAL A 37 13.12 12.53 14.35
CA VAL A 37 13.87 12.17 15.56
C VAL A 37 15.30 11.68 15.29
N MET A 38 15.66 11.49 14.02
CA MET A 38 16.97 10.97 13.63
C MET A 38 18.00 12.08 13.49
N ASP A 39 19.25 11.78 13.87
CA ASP A 39 20.36 12.73 13.75
C ASP A 39 21.31 12.40 12.58
N ASP A 40 21.42 11.13 12.19
CA ASP A 40 22.34 10.71 11.12
C ASP A 40 21.79 11.08 9.73
N GLU A 41 22.55 11.92 9.02
CA GLU A 41 22.16 12.44 7.70
C GLU A 41 22.25 11.39 6.57
N ASN A 42 23.02 10.32 6.73
CA ASN A 42 23.03 9.23 5.75
C ASN A 42 21.80 8.35 5.91
N ASP A 43 21.42 8.02 7.15
CA ASP A 43 20.22 7.25 7.44
C ASP A 43 18.96 8.03 7.05
N LYS A 44 18.91 9.34 7.31
CA LYS A 44 17.84 10.22 6.81
C LYS A 44 17.66 10.14 5.30
N LYS A 45 18.74 10.10 4.51
CA LYS A 45 18.64 9.96 3.04
C LYS A 45 18.08 8.62 2.62
N ILE A 46 18.30 7.56 3.40
CA ILE A 46 17.71 6.25 3.14
C ILE A 46 16.21 6.32 3.42
N ILE A 47 15.81 6.90 4.56
CA ILE A 47 14.41 7.01 4.95
C ILE A 47 13.63 7.95 4.03
N ASP A 48 14.22 9.05 3.58
CA ASP A 48 13.61 9.96 2.61
C ASP A 48 13.31 9.26 1.27
N LYS A 49 14.17 8.32 0.85
CA LYS A 49 13.89 7.50 -0.35
C LYS A 49 12.72 6.54 -0.10
N ILE A 50 12.71 5.86 1.04
CA ILE A 50 11.62 4.94 1.41
C ILE A 50 10.30 5.72 1.50
N LEU A 51 10.29 6.90 2.12
CA LEU A 51 9.12 7.77 2.20
C LEU A 51 8.52 8.07 0.82
N LYS A 52 9.37 8.43 -0.15
CA LYS A 52 8.93 8.71 -1.52
C LYS A 52 8.38 7.48 -2.23
N ASP A 53 8.97 6.31 -1.96
CA ASP A 53 8.46 5.04 -2.48
C ASP A 53 7.07 4.72 -1.89
N GLU A 54 6.86 4.92 -0.58
CA GLU A 54 5.54 4.69 0.03
C GLU A 54 4.48 5.69 -0.45
N GLU A 55 4.84 6.97 -0.63
CA GLU A 55 3.94 7.95 -1.26
C GLU A 55 3.51 7.53 -2.68
N ARG A 56 4.39 6.84 -3.41
CA ARG A 56 4.08 6.29 -4.72
C ARG A 56 3.22 5.03 -4.61
N HIS A 57 3.51 4.12 -3.68
CA HIS A 57 2.71 2.90 -3.46
C HIS A 57 1.29 3.22 -3.02
N ILE A 58 1.08 4.25 -2.20
CA ILE A 58 -0.25 4.77 -1.82
C ILE A 58 -1.05 5.09 -3.08
N LYS A 59 -0.52 5.94 -3.98
CA LYS A 59 -1.21 6.34 -5.21
C LYS A 59 -1.55 5.15 -6.10
N ILE A 60 -0.58 4.24 -6.29
CA ILE A 60 -0.79 3.01 -7.08
C ILE A 60 -1.90 2.15 -6.48
N THR A 61 -1.93 2.01 -5.16
CA THR A 61 -2.92 1.17 -4.47
C THR A 61 -4.30 1.80 -4.51
N GLU A 62 -4.40 3.12 -4.35
CA GLU A 62 -5.66 3.86 -4.52
C GLU A 62 -6.23 3.69 -5.93
N GLU A 63 -5.39 3.86 -6.97
CA GLU A 63 -5.78 3.63 -8.36
C GLU A 63 -6.24 2.19 -8.59
N LEU A 64 -5.53 1.20 -8.02
CA LEU A 64 -5.89 -0.21 -8.14
C LEU A 64 -7.24 -0.52 -7.47
N ILE A 65 -7.53 0.10 -6.32
CA ILE A 65 -8.83 -0.01 -5.65
C ILE A 65 -9.93 0.56 -6.56
N VAL A 66 -9.70 1.72 -7.19
CA VAL A 66 -10.67 2.33 -8.12
C VAL A 66 -10.93 1.42 -9.32
N VAL A 67 -9.89 0.88 -9.94
CA VAL A 67 -10.00 -0.07 -11.06
C VAL A 67 -10.76 -1.33 -10.65
N ALA A 68 -10.43 -1.91 -9.50
CA ALA A 68 -11.11 -3.09 -8.98
C ALA A 68 -12.61 -2.82 -8.73
N LYS A 69 -12.94 -1.71 -8.06
CA LYS A 69 -14.34 -1.31 -7.83
C LYS A 69 -15.10 -1.12 -9.13
N ALA A 70 -14.50 -0.45 -10.12
CA ALA A 70 -15.12 -0.23 -11.42
C ALA A 70 -15.35 -1.54 -12.19
N PHE A 71 -14.40 -2.48 -12.14
CA PHE A 71 -14.57 -3.80 -12.74
C PHE A 71 -15.77 -4.54 -12.13
N TYR A 72 -15.93 -4.50 -10.82
CA TYR A 72 -17.03 -5.20 -10.16
C TYR A 72 -18.39 -4.49 -10.22
N ALA A 73 -18.42 -3.16 -10.42
CA ALA A 73 -19.67 -2.43 -10.60
C ALA A 73 -20.28 -2.62 -12.01
N ASN A 74 -19.45 -2.98 -12.99
CA ASN A 74 -19.83 -3.20 -14.39
C ASN A 74 -20.07 -4.69 -14.74
N ASN A 75 -19.94 -5.60 -13.78
CA ASN A 75 -20.27 -7.03 -13.91
C ASN A 75 -21.42 -7.38 -12.97
#